data_AF-A0A1S6HGY9-F1
#
_entry.id   AF-A0A1S6HGY9-F1
#
_cell.length_a   1.000
_cell.length_b   1.000
_cell.length_c   1.000
_cell.angle_alpha   90.00
_cell.angle_beta   90.00
_cell.angle_gamma   90.00
#
_symmetry.space_group_name_H-M   'P 1'
#
loop_
_entity.id
_entity.type
_entity.pdbx_description
1 polymer ?
#
loop_
_entity_poly.entity_id
_entity_poly.type
_entity_poly.pdbx_seq_one_letter_code
_entity_poly.pdbx_strand_id
1 'polypeptide(L)'
;MARKNQKNLWKIIGIIVLVLIIAIGLFFIIKNSGTTPLAHTSKFENMYYLVSPCNQEDKGVFANITIEENKVILHQKVSYVCCANITLSYEVYDGILVINEDNKGEICKCICNYEIFAQINESGITEVKVYGIFYPDVHPYDLLGESSVENQTLANPASVFCEEQGGTLEIRENTEGQYGVCIFSSGKECEEWAFFRGECSAS
;
A
#
# COMPACT_ATOMS: atom_id res chain seq x y z
N MET A 1 16.90 57.84 -51.52
CA MET A 1 16.31 56.47 -51.55
C MET A 1 16.83 55.54 -50.44
N ALA A 2 18.08 55.68 -49.95
CA ALA A 2 18.72 54.76 -48.99
C ALA A 2 18.13 54.72 -47.54
N ARG A 3 17.63 55.85 -47.00
CA ARG A 3 17.11 55.90 -45.61
C ARG A 3 15.80 55.13 -45.40
N LYS A 4 14.99 54.92 -46.44
CA LYS A 4 13.71 54.18 -46.35
C LYS A 4 13.95 52.67 -46.26
N ASN A 5 14.96 52.16 -46.97
CA ASN A 5 15.40 50.76 -46.87
C ASN A 5 16.01 50.42 -45.51
N GLN A 6 16.80 51.32 -44.93
CA GLN A 6 17.33 51.16 -43.57
C GLN A 6 16.20 51.05 -42.53
N LYS A 7 15.20 51.93 -42.55
CA LYS A 7 14.06 51.86 -41.61
C LYS A 7 13.24 50.58 -41.75
N ASN A 8 13.07 50.06 -42.96
CA ASN A 8 12.38 48.79 -43.19
C ASN A 8 13.22 47.60 -42.71
N LEU A 9 14.54 47.66 -42.88
CA LEU A 9 15.47 46.64 -42.37
C LEU A 9 15.43 46.55 -40.84
N TRP A 10 15.46 47.68 -40.13
CA TRP A 10 15.36 47.70 -38.66
C TRP A 10 14.00 47.19 -38.14
N LYS A 11 12.90 47.43 -38.88
CA LYS A 11 11.59 46.85 -38.55
C LYS A 11 11.57 45.33 -38.72
N ILE A 12 12.15 44.82 -39.81
CA ILE A 12 12.23 43.37 -40.06
C ILE A 12 13.10 42.70 -38.99
N ILE A 13 14.26 43.27 -38.66
CA ILE A 13 15.13 42.75 -37.59
C ILE A 13 14.40 42.76 -36.24
N GLY A 14 13.68 43.83 -35.91
CA GLY A 14 12.90 43.91 -34.67
C GLY A 14 11.82 42.83 -34.58
N ILE A 15 11.11 42.56 -35.68
CA ILE A 15 10.10 41.49 -35.74
C ILE A 15 10.75 40.11 -35.58
N ILE A 16 11.88 39.85 -36.24
CA ILE A 16 12.59 38.56 -36.13
C ILE A 16 13.07 38.32 -34.69
N VAL A 17 13.63 39.33 -34.04
CA VAL A 17 14.09 39.23 -32.65
C VAL A 17 12.91 38.97 -31.70
N LEU A 18 11.77 39.66 -31.88
CA LEU A 18 10.57 39.45 -31.08
C LEU A 18 10.02 38.02 -31.24
N VAL A 19 9.96 37.51 -32.48
CA VAL A 19 9.51 36.14 -32.77
C VAL A 19 10.45 35.11 -32.15
N LEU A 20 11.76 35.32 -32.20
CA LEU A 20 12.75 34.44 -31.56
C LEU A 20 12.61 34.42 -30.04
N ILE A 21 12.38 35.57 -29.40
CA ILE A 21 12.18 35.64 -27.94
C ILE A 21 10.90 34.89 -27.53
N ILE A 22 9.81 35.06 -28.29
CA ILE A 22 8.55 34.35 -28.03
C ILE A 22 8.72 32.83 -28.23
N ALA A 23 9.43 32.41 -29.29
CA ALA A 23 9.70 30.99 -29.54
C ALA A 23 10.57 30.34 -28.45
N ILE A 24 11.60 31.05 -27.97
CA ILE A 24 12.45 30.58 -26.86
C ILE A 24 11.64 30.53 -25.55
N GLY A 25 10.81 31.53 -25.27
CA GLY A 25 9.93 31.54 -24.10
C GLY A 25 8.92 30.38 -24.12
N LEU A 26 8.27 30.12 -25.26
CA LEU A 26 7.37 28.98 -25.43
C LEU A 26 8.10 27.64 -25.27
N PHE A 27 9.32 27.51 -25.79
CA PHE A 27 10.14 26.31 -25.63
C PHE A 27 10.48 26.03 -24.15
N PHE A 28 10.79 27.07 -23.36
CA PHE A 28 11.03 26.92 -21.92
C PHE A 28 9.76 26.57 -21.14
N ILE A 29 8.59 27.11 -21.51
CA ILE A 29 7.30 26.75 -20.89
C ILE A 29 6.94 25.28 -21.18
N ILE A 30 7.20 24.79 -22.40
CA ILE A 30 6.94 23.40 -22.80
C ILE A 30 7.90 22.43 -22.08
N LYS A 31 9.17 22.81 -21.84
CA LYS A 31 10.11 21.95 -21.10
C LYS A 31 9.82 21.82 -19.60
N ASN A 32 9.14 22.80 -18.99
CA ASN A 32 8.86 22.79 -17.55
C ASN A 32 7.52 22.13 -17.18
N SER A 33 6.78 21.59 -18.15
CA SER A 33 5.48 20.94 -17.97
C SER A 33 5.59 19.43 -18.14
N GLY A 34 6.36 18.77 -17.27
CA GLY A 34 6.70 17.35 -17.49
C GLY A 34 7.04 16.50 -16.27
N THR A 35 6.57 16.83 -15.07
CA THR A 35 6.40 15.83 -13.99
C THR A 35 5.14 16.13 -13.21
N THR A 36 3.99 16.14 -13.90
CA THR A 36 2.75 15.80 -13.22
C THR A 36 2.92 14.38 -12.68
N PRO A 37 2.72 14.12 -11.38
CA PRO A 37 2.59 12.74 -10.92
C PRO A 37 1.50 12.09 -11.77
N LEU A 38 1.80 10.92 -12.32
CA LEU A 38 0.85 10.13 -13.09
C LEU A 38 -0.28 9.71 -12.15
N ALA A 39 -1.29 10.56 -11.99
CA ALA A 39 -2.58 10.16 -11.47
C ALA A 39 -3.29 9.36 -12.57
N HIS A 40 -2.89 8.09 -12.72
CA HIS A 40 -3.67 7.15 -13.51
C HIS A 40 -4.96 6.88 -12.73
N THR A 41 -6.07 7.44 -13.21
CA THR A 41 -7.40 7.01 -12.76
C THR A 41 -7.60 5.60 -13.31
N SER A 42 -7.44 4.55 -12.50
CA SER A 42 -7.78 3.20 -12.97
C SER A 42 -9.27 3.13 -13.31
N LYS A 43 -9.61 2.21 -14.21
CA LYS A 43 -10.96 1.91 -14.69
C LYS A 43 -11.89 1.29 -13.62
N PHE A 44 -11.46 1.22 -12.36
CA PHE A 44 -12.22 0.64 -11.26
C PHE A 44 -12.83 1.77 -10.44
N GLU A 45 -14.16 1.89 -10.46
CA GLU A 45 -14.90 2.96 -9.76
C GLU A 45 -14.60 3.03 -8.24
N ASN A 46 -14.06 1.94 -7.67
CA ASN A 46 -13.83 1.78 -6.22
C ASN A 46 -12.35 1.71 -5.81
N MET A 47 -11.39 1.92 -6.72
CA MET A 47 -9.94 1.91 -6.38
C MET A 47 -9.26 3.23 -6.75
N TYR A 48 -8.64 3.84 -5.75
CA TYR A 48 -7.72 4.96 -5.90
C TYR A 48 -6.29 4.49 -5.62
N TYR A 49 -5.32 4.85 -6.46
CA TYR A 49 -3.92 4.55 -6.18
C TYR A 49 -2.98 5.60 -6.76
N LEU A 50 -1.79 5.70 -6.16
CA LEU A 50 -0.70 6.57 -6.55
C LEU A 50 0.60 5.78 -6.60
N VAL A 51 1.42 6.06 -7.61
CA VAL A 51 2.78 5.55 -7.73
C VAL A 51 3.72 6.75 -7.71
N SER A 52 4.69 6.75 -6.79
CA SER A 52 5.66 7.83 -6.67
C SER A 52 6.56 7.90 -7.91
N PRO A 53 7.21 9.04 -8.15
CA PRO A 53 8.39 9.07 -9.00
C PRO A 53 9.46 8.11 -8.48
N CYS A 54 10.33 7.67 -9.37
CA CYS A 54 11.49 6.87 -9.01
C CYS A 54 12.40 7.66 -8.04
N ASN A 55 12.88 6.97 -7.00
CA ASN A 55 13.88 7.46 -6.05
C ASN A 55 15.02 6.44 -5.87
N GLN A 56 16.28 6.90 -5.89
CA GLN A 56 17.47 6.05 -5.72
C GLN A 56 18.06 6.06 -4.30
N GLU A 57 17.60 6.93 -3.40
CA GLU A 57 18.18 7.10 -2.07
C GLU A 57 17.64 6.09 -1.05
N ASP A 58 16.46 5.55 -1.30
CA ASP A 58 15.64 4.91 -0.29
C ASP A 58 15.59 3.38 -0.52
N LYS A 59 16.39 2.64 0.27
CA LYS A 59 16.58 1.19 0.09
C LYS A 59 15.66 0.41 1.02
N GLY A 60 14.86 -0.50 0.45
CA GLY A 60 14.04 -1.45 1.19
C GLY A 60 12.77 -1.81 0.44
N VAL A 61 12.36 -3.08 0.55
CA VAL A 61 11.05 -3.55 0.08
C VAL A 61 10.19 -3.78 1.32
N PHE A 62 9.03 -3.14 1.36
CA PHE A 62 8.02 -3.39 2.40
C PHE A 62 6.63 -3.29 1.80
N ALA A 63 5.69 -4.06 2.33
CA ALA A 63 4.26 -3.92 2.09
C ALA A 63 3.57 -3.82 3.44
N ASN A 64 2.79 -2.76 3.64
CA ASN A 64 1.93 -2.59 4.79
C ASN A 64 0.49 -2.54 4.30
N ILE A 65 -0.34 -3.44 4.83
CA ILE A 65 -1.73 -3.62 4.42
C ILE A 65 -2.59 -3.43 5.66
N THR A 66 -3.58 -2.55 5.56
CA THR A 66 -4.60 -2.35 6.57
C THR A 66 -5.95 -2.72 5.99
N ILE A 67 -6.68 -3.58 6.70
CA ILE A 67 -8.04 -3.98 6.33
C ILE A 67 -9.01 -3.33 7.33
N GLU A 68 -9.95 -2.54 6.82
CA GLU A 68 -11.05 -1.96 7.57
C GLU A 68 -12.39 -2.51 7.03
N GLU A 69 -13.50 -2.27 7.73
CA GLU A 69 -14.82 -2.86 7.39
C GLU A 69 -15.27 -2.64 5.93
N ASN A 70 -14.94 -1.47 5.35
CA ASN A 70 -15.39 -1.05 4.02
C ASN A 70 -14.27 -0.53 3.12
N LYS A 71 -13.00 -0.71 3.52
CA LYS A 71 -11.87 -0.31 2.69
C LYS A 71 -10.60 -1.07 3.05
N VAL A 72 -9.74 -1.23 2.06
CA VAL A 72 -8.38 -1.73 2.20
C VAL A 72 -7.41 -0.61 1.86
N ILE A 73 -6.37 -0.45 2.68
CA ILE A 73 -5.29 0.52 2.47
C ILE A 73 -3.98 -0.26 2.28
N LEU A 74 -3.30 0.01 1.19
CA LEU A 74 -1.98 -0.53 0.86
C LEU A 74 -0.97 0.61 0.84
N HIS A 75 0.13 0.46 1.57
CA HIS A 75 1.32 1.27 1.44
C HIS A 75 2.53 0.36 1.24
N GLN A 76 3.16 0.47 0.09
CA GLN A 76 4.22 -0.43 -0.31
C GLN A 76 5.40 0.33 -0.92
N LYS A 77 6.58 -0.22 -0.73
CA LYS A 77 7.82 0.21 -1.38
C LYS A 77 8.39 -0.96 -2.15
N VAL A 78 8.61 -0.74 -3.44
CA VAL A 78 9.19 -1.74 -4.35
C VAL A 78 10.43 -1.20 -5.03
N SER A 79 11.37 -2.09 -5.35
CA SER A 79 12.54 -1.80 -6.18
C SER A 79 12.33 -2.41 -7.56
N TYR A 80 12.27 -1.60 -8.60
CA TYR A 80 12.04 -2.05 -9.98
C TYR A 80 12.87 -1.30 -11.01
N VAL A 81 12.91 -1.77 -12.26
CA VAL A 81 13.70 -1.09 -13.30
C VAL A 81 13.18 0.33 -13.57
N CYS A 82 14.09 1.29 -13.75
CA CYS A 82 13.74 2.64 -14.17
C CYS A 82 12.97 2.57 -15.50
N CYS A 83 12.11 3.55 -15.82
CA CYS A 83 11.09 3.45 -16.89
C CYS A 83 9.88 2.56 -16.59
N ALA A 84 9.78 1.97 -15.38
CA ALA A 84 8.56 1.30 -14.96
C ALA A 84 7.35 2.23 -15.07
N ASN A 85 6.27 1.74 -15.64
CA ASN A 85 4.95 2.35 -15.58
C ASN A 85 4.04 1.37 -14.83
N ILE A 86 4.01 1.49 -13.51
CA ILE A 86 3.28 0.56 -12.64
C ILE A 86 1.80 0.90 -12.65
N THR A 87 0.98 -0.11 -12.92
CA THR A 87 -0.48 -0.06 -12.85
C THR A 87 -0.96 -1.12 -11.89
N LEU A 88 -1.96 -0.79 -11.08
CA LEU A 88 -2.60 -1.74 -10.18
C LEU A 88 -3.92 -2.22 -10.78
N SER A 89 -4.22 -3.50 -10.56
CA SER A 89 -5.53 -4.09 -10.76
C SER A 89 -5.88 -4.94 -9.54
N TYR A 90 -7.17 -5.21 -9.32
CA TYR A 90 -7.58 -6.11 -8.26
C TYR A 90 -8.73 -7.01 -8.68
N GLU A 91 -8.81 -8.17 -8.06
CA GLU A 91 -9.91 -9.12 -8.16
C GLU A 91 -10.35 -9.50 -6.74
N VAL A 92 -11.65 -9.75 -6.57
CA VAL A 92 -12.22 -10.17 -5.29
C VAL A 92 -12.93 -11.50 -5.50
N TYR A 93 -12.56 -12.51 -4.71
CA TYR A 93 -13.24 -13.79 -4.69
C TYR A 93 -13.22 -14.35 -3.26
N ASP A 94 -14.38 -14.79 -2.78
CA ASP A 94 -14.52 -15.46 -1.48
C ASP A 94 -13.92 -14.67 -0.29
N GLY A 95 -14.12 -13.35 -0.27
CA GLY A 95 -13.56 -12.45 0.76
C GLY A 95 -12.05 -12.17 0.62
N ILE A 96 -11.38 -12.78 -0.36
CA ILE A 96 -9.98 -12.55 -0.68
C ILE A 96 -9.89 -11.46 -1.75
N LEU A 97 -9.18 -10.39 -1.41
CA LEU A 97 -8.84 -9.31 -2.34
C LEU A 97 -7.41 -9.53 -2.85
N VAL A 98 -7.29 -9.74 -4.16
CA VAL A 98 -6.01 -9.97 -4.82
C VAL A 98 -5.64 -8.73 -5.61
N ILE A 99 -4.54 -8.07 -5.23
CA ILE A 99 -3.98 -6.92 -5.93
C ILE A 99 -2.85 -7.42 -6.82
N ASN A 100 -2.91 -7.10 -8.10
CA ASN A 100 -1.86 -7.40 -9.06
C ASN A 100 -1.20 -6.10 -9.52
N GLU A 101 0.12 -6.04 -9.37
CA GLU A 101 0.95 -4.99 -9.92
C GLU A 101 1.44 -5.39 -11.32
N ASP A 102 1.26 -4.50 -12.30
CA ASP A 102 1.71 -4.69 -13.67
C ASP A 102 2.63 -3.55 -14.10
N ASN A 103 3.75 -3.87 -14.74
CA ASN A 103 4.54 -2.86 -15.44
C ASN A 103 4.09 -2.75 -16.92
N LYS A 104 3.52 -1.61 -17.31
CA LYS A 104 3.18 -1.29 -18.71
C LYS A 104 4.26 -0.48 -19.42
N GLY A 105 5.39 -0.24 -18.77
CA GLY A 105 6.54 0.50 -19.30
C GLY A 105 7.56 -0.41 -19.99
N GLU A 106 8.59 0.19 -20.57
CA GLU A 106 9.71 -0.55 -21.17
C GLU A 106 10.67 -1.11 -20.12
N ILE A 107 11.46 -2.12 -20.50
CA ILE A 107 12.52 -2.70 -19.65
C ILE A 107 13.79 -1.85 -19.81
N CYS A 108 14.11 -0.98 -18.84
CA CYS A 108 15.40 -0.27 -18.80
C CYS A 108 16.41 -0.94 -17.84
N LYS A 109 17.69 -0.52 -17.90
CA LYS A 109 18.83 -1.22 -17.29
C LYS A 109 19.12 -0.92 -15.81
N CYS A 110 18.54 0.13 -15.23
CA CYS A 110 18.86 0.56 -13.86
C CYS A 110 17.74 0.16 -12.90
N ILE A 111 18.05 -0.13 -11.63
CA ILE A 111 17.04 -0.38 -10.58
C ILE A 111 16.74 0.94 -9.86
N CYS A 112 15.48 1.16 -9.54
CA CYS A 112 14.87 2.37 -9.01
C CYS A 112 13.82 1.99 -7.96
N ASN A 113 13.64 2.78 -6.91
CA ASN A 113 12.63 2.49 -5.88
C ASN A 113 11.37 3.34 -6.11
N TYR A 114 10.22 2.75 -5.84
CA TYR A 114 8.90 3.34 -6.01
C TYR A 114 8.07 3.11 -4.75
N GLU A 115 7.26 4.08 -4.39
CA GLU A 115 6.25 3.97 -3.35
C GLU A 115 4.86 3.90 -4.00
N ILE A 116 4.07 2.92 -3.57
CA ILE A 116 2.73 2.68 -4.04
C ILE A 116 1.78 2.87 -2.86
N PHE A 117 0.79 3.74 -3.06
CA PHE A 117 -0.32 3.92 -2.13
C PHE A 117 -1.60 3.52 -2.86
N ALA A 118 -2.36 2.58 -2.32
CA ALA A 118 -3.67 2.22 -2.87
C ALA A 118 -4.74 2.21 -1.77
N GLN A 119 -5.93 2.65 -2.13
CA GLN A 119 -7.14 2.57 -1.33
C GLN A 119 -8.23 1.93 -2.18
N ILE A 120 -8.80 0.84 -1.69
CA ILE A 120 -9.87 0.11 -2.35
C ILE A 120 -11.08 0.12 -1.42
N ASN A 121 -12.20 0.70 -1.85
CA ASN A 121 -13.42 0.74 -1.08
C ASN A 121 -14.24 -0.52 -1.36
N GLU A 122 -13.95 -1.59 -0.62
CA GLU A 122 -14.64 -2.88 -0.73
C GLU A 122 -14.96 -3.40 0.68
N SER A 123 -16.14 -4.01 0.83
CA SER A 123 -16.62 -4.54 2.11
C SER A 123 -16.45 -6.05 2.17
N GLY A 124 -16.37 -6.61 3.38
CA GLY A 124 -16.31 -8.07 3.57
C GLY A 124 -15.00 -8.70 3.12
N ILE A 125 -13.93 -7.91 3.03
CA ILE A 125 -12.57 -8.41 2.78
C ILE A 125 -12.01 -9.02 4.06
N THR A 126 -11.66 -10.30 4.00
CA THR A 126 -11.06 -11.07 5.09
C THR A 126 -9.57 -11.30 4.88
N GLU A 127 -9.12 -11.21 3.63
CA GLU A 127 -7.72 -11.45 3.27
C GLU A 127 -7.33 -10.57 2.09
N VAL A 128 -6.11 -10.07 2.11
CA VAL A 128 -5.52 -9.27 1.04
C VAL A 128 -4.20 -9.91 0.66
N LYS A 129 -4.06 -10.22 -0.63
CA LYS A 129 -2.82 -10.71 -1.22
C LYS A 129 -2.35 -9.71 -2.26
N VAL A 130 -1.09 -9.30 -2.16
CA VAL A 130 -0.47 -8.37 -3.10
C VAL A 130 0.58 -9.13 -3.89
N TYR A 131 0.28 -9.35 -5.16
CA TYR A 131 1.19 -9.95 -6.12
C TYR A 131 1.94 -8.85 -6.86
N GLY A 132 3.25 -8.98 -6.82
CA GLY A 132 4.20 -8.04 -7.40
C GLY A 132 4.23 -8.07 -8.91
N ILE A 133 5.08 -7.20 -9.43
CA ILE A 133 5.14 -6.85 -10.85
C ILE A 133 5.30 -8.09 -11.73
N PHE A 134 4.26 -8.38 -12.52
CA PHE A 134 4.25 -9.40 -13.56
C PHE A 134 5.48 -9.27 -14.48
N TYR A 135 6.23 -10.36 -14.67
CA TYR A 135 7.27 -10.45 -15.69
C TYR A 135 6.76 -11.32 -16.86
N PRO A 136 6.46 -10.74 -18.04
CA PRO A 136 6.18 -11.55 -19.23
C PRO A 136 7.33 -12.48 -19.62
N ASP A 137 8.57 -12.10 -19.25
CA ASP A 137 9.78 -12.69 -19.82
C ASP A 137 10.67 -13.45 -18.81
N VAL A 138 10.34 -13.48 -17.51
CA VAL A 138 11.28 -14.03 -16.49
C VAL A 138 10.64 -14.93 -15.42
N HIS A 139 9.52 -14.58 -14.76
CA HIS A 139 8.90 -15.41 -13.71
C HIS A 139 7.38 -15.14 -13.53
N PRO A 140 6.60 -16.11 -13.02
CA PRO A 140 5.20 -15.88 -12.61
C PRO A 140 5.09 -14.84 -11.48
N TYR A 141 3.88 -14.35 -11.21
CA TYR A 141 3.58 -13.41 -10.12
C TYR A 141 4.15 -13.91 -8.77
N ASP A 142 4.99 -13.09 -8.13
CA ASP A 142 5.51 -13.34 -6.78
C ASP A 142 4.65 -12.62 -5.74
N LEU A 143 4.30 -13.30 -4.64
CA LEU A 143 3.58 -12.69 -3.51
C LEU A 143 4.51 -11.74 -2.75
N LEU A 144 4.25 -10.44 -2.80
CA LEU A 144 5.06 -9.39 -2.15
C LEU A 144 4.59 -9.05 -0.74
N GLY A 145 3.30 -9.22 -0.49
CA GLY A 145 2.69 -8.94 0.80
C GLY A 145 1.37 -9.68 0.96
N GLU A 146 1.10 -10.11 2.18
CA GLU A 146 -0.16 -10.74 2.56
C GLU A 146 -0.58 -10.19 3.92
N SER A 147 -1.86 -9.93 4.06
CA SER A 147 -2.48 -9.58 5.33
C SER A 147 -3.85 -10.22 5.35
N SER A 148 -4.16 -10.93 6.41
CA SER A 148 -5.52 -11.31 6.70
C SER A 148 -6.07 -10.37 7.75
N VAL A 149 -7.39 -10.20 7.76
CA VAL A 149 -8.10 -9.94 9.00
C VAL A 149 -7.82 -11.19 9.81
N GLU A 150 -6.68 -11.22 10.49
CA GLU A 150 -6.54 -12.07 11.65
C GLU A 150 -7.82 -11.76 12.42
N ASN A 151 -8.66 -12.78 12.58
CA ASN A 151 -9.40 -12.88 13.81
C ASN A 151 -8.32 -12.64 14.85
N GLN A 152 -8.27 -11.42 15.37
CA GLN A 152 -8.05 -11.23 16.78
C GLN A 152 -9.10 -12.16 17.37
N THR A 153 -8.74 -13.43 17.58
CA THR A 153 -9.38 -14.25 18.58
C THR A 153 -9.24 -13.36 19.77
N LEU A 154 -10.31 -12.63 20.10
CA LEU A 154 -10.34 -11.69 21.19
C LEU A 154 -9.91 -12.55 22.36
N ALA A 155 -8.64 -12.42 22.76
CA ALA A 155 -8.04 -13.38 23.67
C ALA A 155 -8.98 -13.40 24.85
N ASN A 156 -9.49 -14.59 25.20
CA ASN A 156 -10.59 -14.68 26.14
C ASN A 156 -10.17 -13.89 27.39
N PRO A 157 -10.90 -12.82 27.76
CA PRO A 157 -10.42 -11.89 28.77
C PRO A 157 -10.20 -12.58 30.12
N ALA A 158 -10.93 -13.66 30.39
CA ALA A 158 -10.72 -14.50 31.57
C ALA A 158 -9.41 -15.30 31.49
N SER A 159 -9.10 -15.86 30.32
CA SER A 159 -7.85 -16.56 30.04
C SER A 159 -6.63 -15.64 30.19
N VAL A 160 -6.68 -14.44 29.59
CA VAL A 160 -5.62 -13.43 29.72
C VAL A 160 -5.44 -13.01 31.17
N PHE A 161 -6.54 -12.73 31.87
CA PHE A 161 -6.50 -12.33 33.27
C PHE A 161 -5.89 -13.41 34.17
N CYS A 162 -6.14 -14.70 33.91
CA CYS A 162 -5.48 -15.79 34.63
C CYS A 162 -3.96 -15.70 34.56
N GLU A 163 -3.41 -15.55 33.35
CA GLU A 163 -1.97 -15.48 33.09
C GLU A 163 -1.36 -14.21 33.68
N GLU A 164 -2.04 -13.06 33.57
CA GLU A 164 -1.62 -11.78 34.16
C GLU A 164 -1.53 -11.83 35.69
N GLN A 165 -2.39 -12.61 36.35
CA GLN A 165 -2.33 -12.83 37.79
C GLN A 165 -1.33 -13.92 38.22
N GLY A 166 -0.51 -14.41 37.27
CA GLY A 166 0.52 -15.41 37.51
C GLY A 166 -0.01 -16.84 37.64
N GLY A 167 -1.23 -17.10 37.21
CA GLY A 167 -1.79 -18.44 37.05
C GLY A 167 -1.38 -19.08 35.73
N THR A 168 -1.52 -20.39 35.64
CA THR A 168 -1.41 -21.16 34.39
C THR A 168 -2.80 -21.56 33.93
N LEU A 169 -3.16 -21.21 32.70
CA LEU A 169 -4.43 -21.62 32.11
C LEU A 169 -4.37 -23.06 31.61
N GLU A 170 -5.36 -23.87 32.00
CA GLU A 170 -5.59 -25.21 31.49
C GLU A 170 -7.02 -25.30 30.94
N ILE A 171 -7.16 -25.74 29.68
CA ILE A 171 -8.47 -26.00 29.09
C ILE A 171 -8.87 -27.43 29.40
N ARG A 172 -10.02 -27.60 30.06
CA ARG A 172 -10.61 -28.89 30.39
C ARG A 172 -11.90 -29.09 29.61
N GLU A 173 -12.35 -30.34 29.52
CA GLU A 173 -13.57 -30.72 28.81
C GLU A 173 -14.52 -31.47 29.74
N ASN A 174 -15.81 -31.18 29.66
CA ASN A 174 -16.87 -31.86 30.36
C ASN A 174 -18.06 -32.15 29.42
N THR A 175 -19.17 -32.67 29.96
CA THR A 175 -20.38 -32.97 29.19
C THR A 175 -21.09 -31.75 28.60
N GLU A 176 -20.76 -30.55 29.08
CA GLU A 176 -21.32 -29.26 28.64
C GLU A 176 -20.39 -28.52 27.65
N GLY A 177 -19.14 -28.96 27.49
CA GLY A 177 -18.17 -28.41 26.55
C GLY A 177 -16.78 -28.21 27.15
N GLN A 178 -15.98 -27.36 26.51
CA GLN A 178 -14.68 -26.95 27.03
C GLN A 178 -14.82 -25.75 27.98
N TYR A 179 -13.99 -25.70 29.01
CA TYR A 179 -13.93 -24.62 29.98
C TYR A 179 -12.48 -24.40 30.44
N GLY A 180 -12.13 -23.16 30.77
CA GLY A 180 -10.80 -22.80 31.26
C GLY A 180 -10.69 -22.88 32.78
N VAL A 181 -9.55 -23.39 33.26
CA VAL A 181 -9.20 -23.43 34.68
C VAL A 181 -7.87 -22.71 34.88
N CYS A 182 -7.86 -21.74 35.77
CA CYS A 182 -6.68 -21.04 36.24
C CYS A 182 -6.05 -21.77 37.42
N ILE A 183 -4.80 -22.22 37.25
CA ILE A 183 -4.03 -22.97 38.24
C ILE A 183 -2.95 -22.07 38.82
N PHE A 184 -2.98 -21.85 40.14
CA PHE A 184 -2.02 -20.99 40.83
C PHE A 184 -0.83 -21.79 41.37
N SER A 185 0.28 -21.10 41.64
CA SER A 185 1.49 -21.70 42.23
C SER A 185 1.26 -22.33 43.61
N SER A 186 0.20 -21.93 44.31
CA SER A 186 -0.28 -22.55 45.55
C SER A 186 -0.92 -23.92 45.35
N GLY A 187 -1.17 -24.33 44.10
CA GLY A 187 -1.96 -25.51 43.74
C GLY A 187 -3.47 -25.28 43.76
N LYS A 188 -3.93 -24.05 44.04
CA LYS A 188 -5.35 -23.69 43.97
C LYS A 188 -5.80 -23.63 42.51
N GLU A 189 -7.01 -24.07 42.25
CA GLU A 189 -7.64 -24.04 40.93
C GLU A 189 -8.93 -23.24 40.99
N CYS A 190 -9.13 -22.34 40.02
CA CYS A 190 -10.36 -21.59 39.82
C CYS A 190 -10.81 -21.74 38.37
N GLU A 191 -12.11 -21.85 38.11
CA GLU A 191 -12.63 -21.64 36.75
C GLU A 191 -12.33 -20.20 36.31
N GLU A 192 -11.88 -20.02 35.06
CA GLU A 192 -11.29 -18.76 34.60
C GLU A 192 -12.26 -17.58 34.72
N TRP A 193 -13.55 -17.77 34.42
CA TRP A 193 -14.56 -16.72 34.48
C TRP A 193 -14.98 -16.40 35.92
N ALA A 194 -15.04 -17.41 36.80
CA ALA A 194 -15.26 -17.21 38.22
C ALA A 194 -14.10 -16.42 38.86
N PHE A 195 -12.86 -16.67 38.43
CA PHE A 195 -11.71 -15.87 38.84
C PHE A 195 -11.78 -14.44 38.30
N PHE A 196 -12.07 -14.27 37.02
CA PHE A 196 -12.23 -12.97 36.37
C PHE A 196 -13.30 -12.08 37.04
N ARG A 197 -14.40 -12.67 37.51
CA ARG A 197 -15.48 -11.96 38.24
C ARG A 197 -15.22 -11.78 39.74
N GLY A 198 -14.12 -12.31 40.28
CA GLY A 198 -13.82 -12.28 41.71
C GLY A 198 -14.70 -13.19 42.57
N GLU A 199 -15.39 -14.15 41.95
CA GLU A 199 -16.16 -15.21 42.63
C GLU A 199 -15.23 -16.32 43.15
N CYS A 200 -14.01 -16.39 42.61
CA CYS A 200 -12.92 -17.24 43.06
C CYS A 200 -11.66 -16.40 43.31
N SER A 201 -10.85 -16.78 44.30
CA SER A 201 -9.60 -16.08 44.67
C SER A 201 -8.36 -16.95 44.44
N ALA A 202 -7.21 -16.34 44.18
CA ALA A 202 -5.93 -17.06 44.03
C ALA A 202 -5.35 -17.60 45.35
N SER A 203 -5.89 -17.17 46.49
CA SER A 203 -5.47 -17.50 47.86
C SER A 203 -6.52 -18.26 48.65
#